data_AF-A0A7R9Y9X8-F1
#
_entry.id   AF-A0A7R9Y9X8-F1
#
_cell.length_a   1.000
_cell.length_b   1.000
_cell.length_c   1.000
_cell.angle_alpha   90.00
_cell.angle_beta   90.00
_cell.angle_gamma   90.00
#
_symmetry.space_group_name_H-M   'P 1'
#
loop_
_entity.id
_entity.type
_entity.pdbx_description
1 polymer ?
#
loop_
_entity_poly.entity_id
_entity_poly.type
_entity_poly.pdbx_seq_one_letter_code
_entity_poly.pdbx_strand_id
1 'polypeptide(L)'
;IPRMDSQWPSEGFGISEEALGDALVALQSPRTEYLGLPPPRIVEASDLSYAEFFRKHLIPNEPVILTSLCEHDGWPVYRAEDAVAFLERIAAQTDTMGSVATCEQRFHSDQERTDGNAAEFLRRMRRGEAQGDYLKDCHLALACDQIRSRGADTEFSFYVRPAFFADDWMDAFW
;
A
#
# COMPACT_ATOMS: atom_id res chain seq x y z
N ILE A 1 -17.72 -33.86 -16.42
CA ILE A 1 -17.23 -32.52 -16.85
C ILE A 1 -16.99 -32.60 -18.35
N PRO A 2 -17.75 -31.88 -19.19
CA PRO A 2 -17.54 -31.93 -20.64
C PRO A 2 -16.20 -31.26 -20.97
N ARG A 3 -15.40 -31.89 -21.84
CA ARG A 3 -14.22 -31.24 -22.43
C ARG A 3 -14.73 -30.15 -23.38
N MET A 4 -14.47 -28.89 -23.06
CA MET A 4 -14.58 -27.81 -24.03
C MET A 4 -13.40 -27.96 -24.99
N ASP A 5 -13.67 -28.36 -26.22
CA ASP A 5 -12.74 -28.21 -27.33
C ASP A 5 -12.59 -26.71 -27.59
N SER A 6 -11.51 -26.12 -27.09
CA SER A 6 -11.15 -24.73 -27.38
C SER A 6 -10.61 -24.65 -28.80
N GLN A 7 -11.48 -24.46 -29.78
CA GLN A 7 -11.09 -23.88 -31.06
C GLN A 7 -10.80 -22.39 -30.81
N TRP A 8 -9.55 -22.08 -30.48
CA TRP A 8 -9.05 -20.72 -30.60
C TRP A 8 -9.07 -20.34 -32.08
N PRO A 9 -9.71 -19.23 -32.48
CA PRO A 9 -9.65 -18.79 -33.87
C PRO A 9 -8.19 -18.49 -34.22
N SER A 10 -7.67 -19.23 -35.20
CA SER A 10 -6.31 -19.08 -35.75
C SER A 10 -6.20 -17.88 -36.70
N GLU A 11 -7.18 -16.98 -36.72
CA GLU A 11 -7.08 -15.73 -37.43
C GLU A 11 -6.16 -14.82 -36.62
N GLY A 12 -4.89 -14.82 -37.00
CA GLY A 12 -3.90 -13.92 -36.46
C GLY A 12 -4.45 -12.50 -36.51
N PHE A 13 -4.50 -11.84 -35.35
CA PHE A 13 -4.70 -10.40 -35.29
C PHE A 13 -3.66 -9.78 -36.23
N GLY A 14 -4.11 -9.24 -37.37
CA GLY A 14 -3.28 -8.70 -38.44
C GLY A 14 -2.58 -7.39 -38.05
N ILE A 15 -1.88 -7.41 -36.93
CA ILE A 15 -1.02 -6.33 -36.48
C ILE A 15 0.35 -6.65 -37.05
N SER A 16 0.85 -5.80 -37.96
CA SER A 16 2.20 -5.97 -38.49
C SER A 16 3.22 -5.88 -37.36
N GLU A 17 4.33 -6.62 -37.48
CA GLU A 17 5.44 -6.53 -36.51
C GLU A 17 5.94 -5.09 -36.34
N GLU A 18 5.85 -4.28 -37.40
CA GLU A 18 6.15 -2.85 -37.38
C GLU A 18 5.17 -2.06 -36.49
N ALA A 19 3.86 -2.28 -36.63
CA ALA A 19 2.86 -1.64 -35.76
C ALA A 19 2.98 -2.10 -34.29
N LEU A 20 3.40 -3.35 -34.07
CA LEU A 20 3.67 -3.90 -32.74
C LEU A 20 4.96 -3.30 -32.15
N GLY A 21 5.99 -3.11 -32.99
CA GLY A 21 7.22 -2.41 -32.65
C GLY A 21 6.98 -0.96 -32.28
N ASP A 22 6.22 -0.22 -33.08
CA ASP A 22 5.87 1.18 -32.82
C ASP A 22 5.03 1.34 -31.54
N ALA A 23 4.07 0.44 -31.31
CA ALA A 23 3.28 0.43 -30.07
C ALA A 23 4.15 0.14 -28.84
N LEU A 24 5.10 -0.79 -28.94
CA LEU A 24 6.04 -1.10 -27.86
C LEU A 24 7.02 0.06 -27.62
N VAL A 25 7.51 0.73 -28.65
CA VAL A 25 8.36 1.92 -28.54
C VAL A 25 7.59 3.10 -27.92
N ALA A 26 6.30 3.24 -28.23
CA ALA A 26 5.43 4.24 -27.59
C ALA A 26 5.17 3.92 -26.11
N LEU A 27 5.11 2.64 -25.73
CA LEU A 27 4.98 2.18 -24.34
C LEU A 27 6.30 2.25 -23.54
N GLN A 28 7.44 2.08 -24.22
CA GLN A 28 8.79 2.07 -23.63
C GLN A 28 9.43 3.46 -23.57
N SER A 29 8.88 4.46 -24.27
CA SER A 29 9.31 5.85 -24.13
C SER A 29 9.14 6.26 -22.67
N PRO A 30 10.19 6.76 -22.00
CA PRO A 30 10.11 7.06 -20.58
C PRO A 30 9.03 8.13 -20.42
N ARG A 31 7.95 7.76 -19.70
CA ARG A 31 6.84 8.63 -19.29
C ARG A 31 7.33 9.64 -18.23
N THR A 32 8.44 10.31 -18.52
CA THR A 32 9.15 11.26 -17.65
C THR A 32 8.63 12.69 -17.78
N GLU A 33 7.72 12.95 -18.71
CA GLU A 33 6.78 14.05 -18.53
C GLU A 33 5.70 13.54 -17.57
N TYR A 34 5.47 14.25 -16.46
CA TYR A 34 4.21 14.15 -15.72
C TYR A 34 3.11 14.06 -16.77
N LEU A 35 2.42 12.92 -16.85
CA LEU A 35 1.67 12.40 -18.01
C LEU A 35 0.51 13.30 -18.53
N GLY A 36 0.46 14.58 -18.16
CA GLY A 36 -0.73 15.41 -18.29
C GLY A 36 -1.91 14.83 -17.52
N LEU A 37 -1.66 13.85 -16.65
CA LEU A 37 -2.72 13.21 -15.89
C LEU A 37 -3.32 14.29 -14.98
N PRO A 38 -4.66 14.38 -14.95
CA PRO A 38 -5.30 15.27 -14.03
C PRO A 38 -4.83 14.93 -12.60
N PRO A 39 -4.73 15.93 -11.71
CA PRO A 39 -4.45 15.66 -10.30
C PRO A 39 -5.46 14.64 -9.77
N PRO A 40 -5.06 13.80 -8.80
CA PRO A 40 -5.97 12.82 -8.22
C PRO A 40 -7.20 13.54 -7.67
N ARG A 41 -8.37 12.95 -7.92
CA ARG A 41 -9.62 13.48 -7.35
C ARG A 41 -9.58 13.28 -5.85
N ILE A 42 -10.05 14.27 -5.10
CA ILE A 42 -10.24 14.18 -3.65
C ILE A 42 -11.72 13.90 -3.41
N VAL A 43 -12.04 12.83 -2.69
CA VAL A 43 -13.41 12.37 -2.46
C VAL A 43 -13.56 11.99 -0.99
N GLU A 44 -14.62 12.48 -0.35
CA GLU A 44 -15.02 12.02 0.98
C GLU A 44 -15.43 10.55 0.92
N ALA A 45 -14.80 9.71 1.75
CA ALA A 45 -15.05 8.27 1.74
C ALA A 45 -16.53 7.93 2.02
N SER A 46 -17.22 8.73 2.85
CA SER A 46 -18.65 8.55 3.15
C SER A 46 -19.57 8.78 1.94
N ASP A 47 -19.10 9.55 0.96
CA ASP A 47 -19.89 9.94 -0.21
C ASP A 47 -19.70 8.98 -1.40
N LEU A 48 -18.89 7.92 -1.20
CA LEU A 48 -18.51 6.99 -2.25
C LEU A 48 -18.87 5.56 -1.85
N SER A 49 -19.76 4.93 -2.59
CA SER A 49 -19.99 3.48 -2.43
C SER A 49 -18.85 2.66 -3.06
N TYR A 50 -18.63 1.43 -2.58
CA TYR A 50 -17.66 0.51 -3.21
C TYR A 50 -17.93 0.33 -4.72
N ALA A 51 -19.19 0.21 -5.14
CA ALA A 51 -19.55 0.05 -6.54
C ALA A 51 -19.20 1.28 -7.39
N GLU A 52 -19.26 2.48 -6.82
CA GLU A 52 -18.81 3.69 -7.49
C GLU A 52 -17.31 3.83 -7.50
N PHE A 53 -16.64 3.55 -6.38
CA PHE A 53 -15.17 3.48 -6.31
C PHE A 53 -14.62 2.53 -7.37
N PHE A 54 -15.18 1.33 -7.45
CA PHE A 54 -14.80 0.30 -8.40
C PHE A 54 -14.93 0.79 -9.84
N ARG A 55 -16.10 1.35 -10.21
CA ARG A 55 -16.37 1.80 -11.59
C ARG A 55 -15.63 3.08 -11.98
N LYS A 56 -15.50 4.04 -11.07
CA LYS A 56 -14.96 5.38 -11.36
C LYS A 56 -13.45 5.47 -11.18
N HIS A 57 -12.86 4.62 -10.33
CA HIS A 57 -11.44 4.72 -9.95
C HIS A 57 -10.68 3.42 -10.21
N LEU A 58 -11.18 2.27 -9.73
CA LEU A 58 -10.43 1.01 -9.81
C LEU A 58 -10.34 0.46 -11.24
N ILE A 59 -11.47 0.26 -11.94
CA ILE A 59 -11.46 -0.23 -13.34
C ILE A 59 -10.68 0.70 -14.28
N PRO A 60 -10.88 2.04 -14.24
CA PRO A 60 -10.16 2.94 -15.13
C PRO A 60 -8.69 3.15 -14.73
N ASN A 61 -8.26 2.63 -13.57
CA ASN A 61 -6.95 2.86 -12.97
C ASN A 61 -6.66 4.36 -12.77
N GLU A 62 -7.66 5.09 -12.27
CA GLU A 62 -7.58 6.53 -11.98
C GLU A 62 -7.22 6.77 -10.50
N PRO A 63 -6.18 7.58 -10.21
CA PRO A 63 -5.78 7.85 -8.83
C PRO A 63 -6.81 8.72 -8.10
N VAL A 64 -7.05 8.40 -6.83
CA VAL A 64 -8.01 9.08 -5.96
C VAL A 64 -7.45 9.21 -4.55
N ILE A 65 -7.71 10.34 -3.90
CA ILE A 65 -7.43 10.57 -2.48
C ILE A 65 -8.76 10.45 -1.74
N LEU A 66 -8.88 9.44 -0.88
CA LEU A 66 -10.04 9.24 -0.01
C LEU A 66 -9.80 9.98 1.31
N THR A 67 -10.65 10.96 1.62
CA THR A 67 -10.61 11.70 2.88
C THR A 67 -11.54 11.07 3.92
N SER A 68 -11.34 11.43 5.19
CA SER A 68 -12.18 11.04 6.34
C SER A 68 -12.28 9.54 6.66
N LEU A 69 -11.48 8.67 6.00
CA LEU A 69 -11.41 7.24 6.29
C LEU A 69 -11.06 6.96 7.76
N CYS A 70 -10.01 7.61 8.27
CA CYS A 70 -9.51 7.36 9.61
C CYS A 70 -10.53 7.72 10.70
N GLU A 71 -11.32 8.77 10.48
CA GLU A 71 -12.35 9.23 11.42
C GLU A 71 -13.59 8.34 11.35
N HIS A 72 -14.08 8.06 10.13
CA HIS A 72 -15.24 7.21 9.87
C HIS A 72 -15.02 5.77 10.35
N ASP A 73 -13.89 5.17 10.00
CA ASP A 73 -13.56 3.78 10.35
C ASP A 73 -12.94 3.65 11.74
N GLY A 74 -12.74 4.79 12.43
CA GLY A 74 -12.31 4.83 13.82
C GLY A 74 -10.91 4.28 14.09
N TRP A 75 -9.93 4.60 13.24
CA TRP A 75 -8.57 4.10 13.35
C TRP A 75 -7.93 4.51 14.69
N PRO A 76 -7.51 3.55 15.54
CA PRO A 76 -6.95 3.89 16.85
C PRO A 76 -5.71 4.78 16.79
N VAL A 77 -4.86 4.61 15.76
CA VAL A 77 -3.67 5.47 15.58
C VAL A 77 -4.03 6.93 15.32
N TYR A 78 -5.16 7.20 14.66
CA TYR A 78 -5.61 8.55 14.36
C TYR A 78 -6.17 9.26 15.59
N ARG A 79 -6.74 8.49 16.52
CA ARG A 79 -7.28 8.99 17.80
C ARG A 79 -6.23 9.10 18.90
N ALA A 80 -5.04 8.56 18.68
CA ALA A 80 -3.96 8.60 19.66
C ALA A 80 -3.41 10.04 19.79
N GLU A 81 -3.20 10.50 21.03
CA GLU A 81 -2.56 11.80 21.30
C GLU A 81 -1.13 11.86 20.73
N ASP A 82 -0.40 10.73 20.80
CA ASP A 82 0.91 10.53 20.19
C ASP A 82 0.87 9.22 19.38
N ALA A 83 0.63 9.37 18.08
CA ALA A 83 0.57 8.25 17.13
C ALA A 83 1.89 7.45 17.10
N VAL A 84 3.03 8.12 17.22
CA VAL A 84 4.35 7.45 17.18
C VAL A 84 4.55 6.62 18.44
N ALA A 85 4.21 7.15 19.62
CA ALA A 85 4.23 6.37 20.87
C ALA A 85 3.23 5.21 20.85
N PHE A 86 2.06 5.40 20.24
CA PHE A 86 1.07 4.33 20.08
C PHE A 86 1.63 3.17 19.26
N LEU A 87 2.21 3.46 18.09
CA LEU A 87 2.85 2.44 17.24
C LEU A 87 4.07 1.81 17.92
N GLU A 88 4.84 2.59 18.67
CA GLU A 88 6.00 2.10 19.44
C GLU A 88 5.58 1.01 20.44
N ARG A 89 4.45 1.20 21.15
CA ARG A 89 3.94 0.20 22.10
C ARG A 89 3.53 -1.11 21.44
N ILE A 90 3.00 -1.06 20.23
CA ILE A 90 2.70 -2.26 19.43
C ILE A 90 4.02 -2.93 19.05
N ALA A 91 4.93 -2.17 18.45
CA ALA A 91 6.21 -2.65 17.98
C ALA A 91 7.13 -3.16 19.11
N ALA A 92 6.93 -2.74 20.36
CA ALA A 92 7.75 -3.16 21.50
C ALA A 92 7.27 -4.47 22.14
N GLN A 93 6.03 -4.90 21.86
CA GLN A 93 5.49 -6.17 22.36
C GLN A 93 5.85 -7.37 21.46
N THR A 94 6.40 -7.07 20.30
CA THR A 94 6.85 -8.02 19.28
C THR A 94 8.25 -7.63 18.84
N ASP A 95 9.08 -8.58 18.42
CA ASP A 95 10.37 -8.23 17.80
C ASP A 95 10.15 -7.80 16.34
N THR A 96 9.27 -6.82 16.10
CA THR A 96 8.91 -6.38 14.75
C THR A 96 10.12 -5.75 14.08
N MET A 97 10.47 -6.30 12.93
CA MET A 97 11.54 -5.79 12.07
C MET A 97 10.95 -5.01 10.90
N GLY A 98 11.74 -4.08 10.36
CA GLY A 98 11.47 -3.40 9.11
C GLY A 98 12.77 -2.92 8.47
N SER A 99 12.68 -2.42 7.24
CA SER A 99 13.82 -1.89 6.51
C SER A 99 13.91 -0.38 6.72
N VAL A 100 15.04 0.09 7.23
CA VAL A 100 15.32 1.52 7.44
C VAL A 100 16.20 2.01 6.31
N ALA A 101 15.66 2.94 5.51
CA ALA A 101 16.36 3.58 4.41
C ALA A 101 16.91 4.94 4.86
N THR A 102 18.20 5.18 4.65
CA THR A 102 18.82 6.49 4.86
C THR A 102 18.65 7.32 3.59
N CYS A 103 17.76 8.32 3.65
CA CYS A 103 17.33 9.10 2.49
C CYS A 103 18.31 10.22 2.11
N GLU A 104 19.30 10.51 2.95
CA GLU A 104 20.32 11.55 2.69
C GLU A 104 21.38 11.09 1.68
N GLN A 105 21.56 9.77 1.55
CA GLN A 105 22.56 9.18 0.67
C GLN A 105 21.87 8.29 -0.36
N ARG A 106 21.92 8.72 -1.63
CA ARG A 106 21.51 7.88 -2.74
C ARG A 106 22.72 7.09 -3.24
N PHE A 107 22.60 5.78 -3.27
CA PHE A 107 23.56 4.91 -3.92
C PHE A 107 22.91 4.37 -5.21
N HIS A 108 23.24 4.99 -6.35
CA HIS A 108 22.53 4.82 -7.63
C HIS A 108 21.06 5.25 -7.56
N SER A 109 20.12 4.43 -8.06
CA SER A 109 18.67 4.68 -8.05
C SER A 109 17.99 4.26 -6.74
N ASP A 110 18.73 3.65 -5.80
CA ASP A 110 18.17 3.20 -4.52
C ASP A 110 18.82 3.93 -3.34
N GLN A 111 18.13 3.90 -2.20
CA GLN A 111 18.65 4.37 -0.93
C GLN A 111 19.36 3.23 -0.21
N GLU A 112 20.41 3.53 0.54
CA GLU A 112 21.02 2.54 1.42
C GLU A 112 19.99 2.09 2.46
N ARG A 113 19.86 0.77 2.64
CA ARG A 113 18.88 0.16 3.54
C ARG A 113 19.56 -0.77 4.51
N THR A 114 19.11 -0.73 5.76
CA THR A 114 19.50 -1.67 6.80
C THR A 114 18.25 -2.22 7.47
N ASP A 115 18.27 -3.49 7.84
CA ASP A 115 17.18 -4.06 8.64
C ASP A 115 17.32 -3.59 10.09
N GLY A 116 16.21 -3.21 10.70
CA GLY A 116 16.18 -2.66 12.04
C GLY A 116 14.93 -3.01 12.81
N ASN A 117 15.02 -2.92 14.14
CA ASN A 117 13.86 -3.08 15.01
C ASN A 117 12.95 -1.85 14.93
N ALA A 118 11.66 -2.09 14.68
CA ALA A 118 10.68 -1.02 14.49
C ALA A 118 10.45 -0.18 15.76
N ALA A 119 10.47 -0.79 16.95
CA ALA A 119 10.30 -0.04 18.19
C ALA A 119 11.47 0.91 18.44
N GLU A 120 12.70 0.48 18.14
CA GLU A 120 13.88 1.36 18.25
C GLU A 120 13.82 2.50 17.24
N PHE A 121 13.40 2.23 15.99
CA PHE A 121 13.20 3.29 15.00
C PHE A 121 12.18 4.33 15.48
N LEU A 122 11.02 3.89 16.00
CA LEU A 122 9.97 4.78 16.49
C LEU A 122 10.44 5.59 17.71
N ARG A 123 11.24 5.01 18.62
CA ARG A 123 11.89 5.75 19.72
C ARG A 123 12.81 6.85 19.21
N ARG A 124 13.69 6.54 18.25
CA ARG A 124 14.57 7.53 17.62
C ARG A 124 13.76 8.65 16.95
N MET A 125 12.67 8.29 16.26
CA MET A 125 11.77 9.26 15.63
C MET A 125 11.18 10.24 16.65
N ARG A 126 10.70 9.76 17.80
CA ARG A 126 10.17 10.61 18.89
C ARG A 126 11.22 11.53 19.50
N ARG A 127 12.48 11.11 19.51
CA ARG A 127 13.63 11.92 19.99
C ARG A 127 14.15 12.90 18.93
N GLY A 128 13.64 12.84 17.69
CA GLY A 128 14.17 13.62 16.57
C GLY A 128 15.49 13.08 15.99
N GLU A 129 15.87 11.85 16.33
CA GLU A 129 17.13 11.18 15.96
C GLU A 129 17.03 10.33 14.68
N ALA A 130 15.85 10.32 14.03
CA ALA A 130 15.58 9.60 12.78
C ALA A 130 15.32 10.55 11.59
N GLN A 131 15.81 11.80 11.67
CA GLN A 131 15.72 12.73 10.55
C GLN A 131 16.50 12.19 9.36
N GLY A 132 15.88 12.22 8.18
CA GLY A 132 16.49 11.65 6.97
C GLY A 132 16.38 10.12 6.87
N ASP A 133 15.86 9.42 7.87
CA ASP A 133 15.60 7.98 7.78
C ASP A 133 14.12 7.69 7.47
N TYR A 134 13.86 6.59 6.77
CA TYR A 134 12.52 6.13 6.40
C TYR A 134 12.35 4.64 6.70
N LEU A 135 11.37 4.29 7.54
CA LEU A 135 11.03 2.89 7.83
C LEU A 135 10.00 2.38 6.81
N LYS A 136 10.34 1.31 6.09
CA LYS A 136 9.44 0.56 5.19
C LYS A 136 9.35 -0.91 5.55
N ASP A 137 8.44 -1.62 4.89
CA ASP A 137 8.22 -3.07 5.04
C ASP A 137 8.03 -3.52 6.49
N CYS A 138 7.49 -2.61 7.33
CA CYS A 138 7.22 -2.87 8.73
C CYS A 138 5.80 -3.44 8.88
N HIS A 139 5.70 -4.76 9.10
CA HIS A 139 4.42 -5.47 9.17
C HIS A 139 3.75 -5.37 10.56
N LEU A 140 3.44 -4.15 11.03
CA LEU A 140 2.79 -3.94 12.33
C LEU A 140 1.41 -4.62 12.44
N ALA A 141 0.72 -4.87 11.32
CA ALA A 141 -0.55 -5.59 11.33
C ALA A 141 -0.37 -7.03 11.83
N LEU A 142 0.69 -7.71 11.39
CA LEU A 142 1.04 -9.04 11.89
C LEU A 142 1.43 -9.02 13.36
N ALA A 143 2.10 -7.95 13.81
CA ALA A 143 2.43 -7.77 15.22
C ALA A 143 1.15 -7.69 16.09
N CYS A 144 0.16 -6.94 15.64
CA CYS A 144 -1.16 -6.89 16.28
C CYS A 144 -1.81 -8.28 16.41
N ASP A 145 -1.79 -9.07 15.34
CA ASP A 145 -2.34 -10.43 15.36
C ASP A 145 -1.58 -11.37 16.32
N GLN A 146 -0.24 -11.26 16.35
CA GLN A 146 0.58 -11.99 17.31
C GLN A 146 0.24 -11.62 18.75
N ILE A 147 0.06 -10.33 19.05
CA ILE A 147 -0.32 -9.86 20.38
C ILE A 147 -1.69 -10.42 20.78
N ARG A 148 -2.70 -10.33 19.88
CA ARG A 148 -4.04 -10.91 20.10
C ARG A 148 -3.98 -12.42 20.36
N SER A 149 -3.16 -13.14 19.58
CA SER A 149 -3.02 -14.61 19.72
C SER A 149 -2.48 -15.05 21.09
N ARG A 150 -1.73 -14.16 21.78
CA ARG A 150 -1.19 -14.40 23.12
C ARG A 150 -2.19 -14.13 24.24
N GLY A 151 -3.44 -13.77 23.91
CA GLY A 151 -4.47 -13.42 24.88
C GLY A 151 -4.25 -12.07 25.56
N ALA A 152 -3.38 -11.23 24.99
CA ALA A 152 -3.29 -9.83 25.37
C ALA A 152 -4.53 -9.07 24.87
N ASP A 153 -4.81 -7.94 25.51
CA ASP A 153 -6.02 -7.14 25.29
C ASP A 153 -6.34 -6.96 23.80
N THR A 154 -7.60 -7.16 23.42
CA THR A 154 -8.05 -7.18 22.01
C THR A 154 -7.93 -5.83 21.29
N GLU A 155 -7.45 -4.80 21.99
CA GLU A 155 -7.37 -3.41 21.54
C GLU A 155 -6.19 -3.13 20.59
N PHE A 156 -5.28 -4.08 20.38
CA PHE A 156 -4.16 -3.89 19.45
C PHE A 156 -4.61 -4.01 17.99
N SER A 157 -5.30 -2.99 17.48
CA SER A 157 -5.29 -2.63 16.06
C SER A 157 -4.87 -1.19 15.94
N PHE A 158 -4.05 -0.84 14.95
CA PHE A 158 -3.72 0.57 14.70
C PHE A 158 -4.55 1.19 13.58
N TYR A 159 -5.15 0.36 12.72
CA TYR A 159 -6.06 0.78 11.67
C TYR A 159 -7.18 -0.24 11.47
N VAL A 160 -8.19 0.15 10.71
CA VAL A 160 -9.22 -0.74 10.18
C VAL A 160 -9.11 -0.69 8.66
N ARG A 161 -9.12 -1.85 7.99
CA ARG A 161 -9.05 -1.88 6.54
C ARG A 161 -10.32 -1.23 5.95
N PRO A 162 -10.20 -0.20 5.09
CA PRO A 162 -11.36 0.40 4.44
C PRO A 162 -12.14 -0.61 3.62
N ALA A 163 -13.47 -0.47 3.58
CA ALA A 163 -14.35 -1.35 2.80
C ALA A 163 -14.02 -1.34 1.29
N PHE A 164 -13.40 -0.27 0.79
CA PHE A 164 -12.90 -0.17 -0.60
C PHE A 164 -11.83 -1.19 -0.97
N PHE A 165 -11.16 -1.76 0.02
CA PHE A 165 -10.06 -2.71 -0.14
C PHE A 165 -10.36 -4.04 0.57
N ALA A 166 -11.63 -4.32 0.84
CA ALA A 166 -12.04 -5.54 1.54
C ALA A 166 -11.99 -6.79 0.64
N ASP A 167 -11.96 -6.60 -0.69
CA ASP A 167 -11.84 -7.62 -1.73
C ASP A 167 -10.37 -7.93 -2.07
N ASP A 168 -9.49 -7.93 -1.06
CA ASP A 168 -8.11 -8.34 -1.25
C ASP A 168 -8.07 -9.85 -1.54
N TRP A 169 -7.82 -10.19 -2.80
CA TRP A 169 -7.73 -11.58 -3.24
C TRP A 169 -6.66 -12.36 -2.47
N MET A 170 -5.63 -11.71 -1.91
CA MET A 170 -4.62 -12.39 -1.10
C MET A 170 -5.18 -12.92 0.23
N ASP A 171 -6.25 -12.32 0.77
CA ASP A 171 -6.93 -12.82 1.97
C ASP A 171 -7.55 -14.21 1.73
N ALA A 172 -7.93 -14.53 0.49
CA ALA A 172 -8.59 -15.78 0.16
C ALA A 172 -7.61 -16.97 0.10
N PHE A 173 -6.30 -16.70 0.09
CA PHE A 173 -5.25 -17.70 -0.10
C PHE A 173 -4.25 -17.80 1.08
N TRP A 174 -4.49 -17.08 2.18
CA TRP A 174 -3.71 -17.11 3.42
C TRP A 174 -4.56 -17.58 4.60
#